data_AF-A0A8B7NTX9-F1
#
_entry.id   AF-A0A8B7NTX9-F1
#
_cell.length_a   1.000
_cell.length_b   1.000
_cell.length_c   1.000
_cell.angle_alpha   90.00
_cell.angle_beta   90.00
_cell.angle_gamma   90.00
#
_symmetry.space_group_name_H-M   'P 1'
#
loop_
_entity.id
_entity.type
_entity.pdbx_description
1 polymer ?
#
loop_
_entity_poly.entity_id
_entity_poly.type
_entity_poly.pdbx_seq_one_letter_code
_entity_poly.pdbx_strand_id
1 'polypeptide(L)'
;MTRALMLLIAAAAAASSAAGVSPCREAMAEGNDVIATASYTCYEQHRDDWDKFSSNSKCTNITSLTRYDAATCDPILFKYSKCSLQVTKLLKPNNTMDHKAFQTITLKNKCSTDANFAKAYPKCKRTTMKYLNVIRLFVCLKAAVP
;
A
#
# COMPACT_ATOMS: atom_id res chain seq x y z
N MET A 1 38.71 -31.68 38.29
CA MET A 1 37.44 -31.01 37.93
C MET A 1 37.63 -30.27 36.62
N THR A 2 37.23 -30.88 35.52
CA THR A 2 37.41 -30.39 34.15
C THR A 2 36.22 -29.51 33.76
N ARG A 3 36.37 -28.19 33.82
CA ARG A 3 35.39 -27.22 33.30
C ARG A 3 35.53 -27.17 31.78
N ALA A 4 34.70 -27.92 31.07
CA ALA A 4 34.52 -27.78 29.63
C ALA A 4 33.73 -26.50 29.34
N LEU A 5 34.42 -25.51 28.76
CA LEU A 5 33.85 -24.27 28.27
C LEU A 5 33.10 -24.59 26.97
N MET A 6 31.76 -24.70 27.02
CA MET A 6 30.95 -24.81 25.81
C MET A 6 30.90 -23.45 25.11
N LEU A 7 31.66 -23.30 24.03
CA LEU A 7 31.55 -22.19 23.10
C LEU A 7 30.29 -22.42 22.23
N LEU A 8 29.22 -21.68 22.52
CA LEU A 8 28.05 -21.55 21.65
C LEU A 8 28.45 -20.73 20.42
N ILE A 9 28.75 -21.43 19.33
CA ILE A 9 28.94 -20.82 18.00
C ILE A 9 27.55 -20.43 17.49
N ALA A 10 27.18 -19.18 17.67
CA ALA A 10 26.06 -18.57 16.98
C ALA A 10 26.42 -18.48 15.49
N ALA A 11 25.99 -19.45 14.71
CA ALA A 11 26.01 -19.37 13.25
C ALA A 11 24.95 -18.35 12.81
N ALA A 12 25.31 -17.07 12.82
CA ALA A 12 24.63 -16.06 12.05
C ALA A 12 24.99 -16.30 10.58
N ALA A 13 24.22 -17.16 9.91
CA ALA A 13 24.26 -17.23 8.45
C ALA A 13 23.69 -15.90 7.92
N ALA A 14 24.60 -14.98 7.59
CA ALA A 14 24.32 -13.81 6.81
C ALA A 14 23.64 -14.26 5.51
N ALA A 15 22.35 -13.96 5.37
CA ALA A 15 21.64 -14.19 4.12
C ALA A 15 22.27 -13.30 3.04
N SER A 16 22.81 -13.95 2.03
CA SER A 16 23.48 -13.36 0.88
C SER A 16 22.57 -12.34 0.18
N SER A 17 23.01 -11.08 0.13
CA SER A 17 22.33 -9.99 -0.54
C SER A 17 22.55 -10.06 -2.05
N ALA A 18 21.79 -10.92 -2.73
CA ALA A 18 21.24 -10.51 -4.01
C ALA A 18 20.09 -9.56 -3.65
N ALA A 19 20.28 -8.24 -3.81
CA ALA A 19 19.25 -7.25 -3.54
C ALA A 19 18.16 -7.34 -4.64
N GLY A 20 17.48 -8.49 -4.70
CA GLY A 20 16.22 -8.64 -5.41
C GLY A 20 15.16 -7.80 -4.73
N VAL A 21 14.10 -7.50 -5.48
CA VAL A 21 12.91 -6.83 -4.98
C VAL A 21 12.41 -7.58 -3.73
N SER A 22 12.14 -6.89 -2.62
CA SER A 22 11.69 -7.57 -1.41
C SER A 22 10.34 -8.28 -1.66
N PRO A 23 10.05 -9.42 -0.99
CA PRO A 23 8.74 -10.07 -1.12
C PRO A 23 7.57 -9.14 -0.78
N CYS A 24 7.78 -8.17 0.11
CA CYS A 24 6.79 -7.15 0.42
C CYS A 24 6.57 -6.20 -0.77
N ARG A 25 7.65 -5.78 -1.44
CA ARG A 25 7.57 -4.91 -2.62
C ARG A 25 6.89 -5.60 -3.80
N GLU A 26 7.17 -6.88 -4.03
CA GLU A 26 6.48 -7.69 -5.04
C GLU A 26 4.98 -7.80 -4.72
N ALA A 27 4.63 -8.16 -3.48
CA ALA A 27 3.23 -8.26 -3.07
C ALA A 27 2.48 -6.91 -3.19
N MET A 28 3.16 -5.78 -2.98
CA MET A 28 2.59 -4.46 -3.24
C MET A 28 2.40 -4.14 -4.72
N ALA A 29 3.20 -4.69 -5.62
CA ALA A 29 2.97 -4.57 -7.06
C ALA A 29 1.73 -5.39 -7.46
N GLU A 30 1.73 -6.68 -7.13
CA GLU A 30 0.60 -7.59 -7.41
C GLU A 30 -0.73 -7.06 -6.84
N GLY A 31 -0.72 -6.65 -5.57
CA GLY A 31 -1.91 -6.16 -4.89
C GLY A 31 -2.47 -4.87 -5.52
N ASN A 32 -1.59 -3.99 -5.99
CA ASN A 32 -1.99 -2.77 -6.70
C ASN A 32 -2.67 -3.10 -8.03
N ASP A 33 -2.16 -4.07 -8.77
CA ASP A 33 -2.70 -4.45 -10.09
C ASP A 33 -4.06 -5.15 -9.96
N VAL A 34 -4.22 -6.00 -8.94
CA VAL A 34 -5.52 -6.60 -8.60
C VAL A 34 -6.55 -5.53 -8.27
N ILE A 35 -6.19 -4.55 -7.44
CA ILE A 35 -7.09 -3.44 -7.09
C ILE A 35 -7.43 -2.61 -8.31
N ALA A 36 -6.45 -2.27 -9.16
CA ALA A 36 -6.67 -1.51 -10.38
C ALA A 36 -7.67 -2.23 -11.31
N THR A 37 -7.48 -3.53 -11.52
CA THR A 37 -8.37 -4.36 -12.35
C THR A 37 -9.79 -4.40 -11.78
N ALA A 38 -9.92 -4.66 -10.47
CA ALA A 38 -11.22 -4.72 -9.81
C ALA A 38 -11.94 -3.36 -9.81
N SER A 39 -11.19 -2.26 -9.85
CA SER A 39 -11.72 -0.90 -9.82
C SER A 39 -12.27 -0.43 -11.18
N TYR A 40 -12.14 -1.21 -12.24
CA TYR A 40 -12.66 -0.82 -13.56
C TYR A 40 -14.18 -0.56 -13.54
N THR A 41 -14.94 -1.40 -12.83
CA THR A 41 -16.40 -1.19 -12.68
C THR A 41 -16.73 0.09 -11.91
N CYS A 42 -15.87 0.49 -10.97
CA CYS A 42 -16.00 1.75 -10.23
C CYS A 42 -15.68 2.97 -11.08
N TYR A 43 -14.79 2.84 -12.08
CA TYR A 43 -14.55 3.91 -13.05
C TYR A 43 -15.83 4.24 -13.81
N GLU A 44 -16.52 3.23 -14.35
CA GLU A 44 -17.76 3.43 -15.09
C GLU A 44 -18.86 4.09 -14.23
N GLN A 45 -19.00 3.69 -12.97
CA GLN A 45 -19.98 4.24 -12.04
C GLN A 45 -19.67 5.69 -11.58
N HIS A 46 -18.40 6.08 -11.60
CA HIS A 46 -17.93 7.36 -11.09
C HIS A 46 -17.14 8.12 -12.15
N ARG A 47 -17.55 7.98 -13.42
CA ARG A 47 -16.86 8.55 -14.57
C ARG A 47 -16.69 10.06 -14.47
N ASP A 48 -17.74 10.79 -14.09
CA ASP A 48 -17.68 12.24 -13.96
C ASP A 48 -16.66 12.70 -12.91
N ASP A 49 -16.59 12.00 -11.77
CA ASP A 49 -15.61 12.28 -10.71
C ASP A 49 -14.19 11.97 -11.23
N TRP A 50 -14.01 10.89 -12.01
CA TRP A 50 -12.74 10.54 -12.64
C TRP A 50 -12.31 11.53 -13.74
N ASP A 51 -13.23 11.98 -14.58
CA ASP A 51 -12.99 12.94 -15.65
C ASP A 51 -12.61 14.30 -15.07
N LYS A 52 -13.29 14.72 -13.99
CA LYS A 52 -12.91 15.91 -13.21
C LYS A 52 -11.52 15.76 -12.58
N PHE A 53 -11.19 14.58 -12.06
CA PHE A 53 -9.86 14.32 -11.50
C PHE A 53 -8.78 14.40 -12.58
N SER A 54 -8.98 13.71 -13.72
CA SER A 54 -7.99 13.59 -14.79
C SER A 54 -7.77 14.88 -15.58
N SER A 55 -8.80 15.73 -15.71
CA SER A 55 -8.70 17.05 -16.33
C SER A 55 -8.09 18.13 -15.44
N ASN A 56 -7.95 17.88 -14.13
CA ASN A 56 -7.38 18.85 -13.21
C ASN A 56 -5.84 18.76 -13.19
N SER A 57 -5.17 19.83 -13.62
CA SER A 57 -3.71 19.88 -13.70
C SER A 57 -2.99 19.61 -12.37
N LYS A 58 -3.63 19.92 -11.23
CA LYS A 58 -3.11 19.65 -9.89
C LYS A 58 -3.06 18.16 -9.54
N CYS A 59 -3.83 17.33 -10.26
CA CYS A 59 -4.03 15.91 -10.00
C CYS A 59 -3.22 14.99 -10.93
N THR A 60 -2.60 15.55 -11.96
CA THR A 60 -1.79 14.85 -12.98
C THR A 60 -0.67 13.97 -12.42
N ASN A 61 -0.15 14.31 -11.23
CA ASN A 61 1.00 13.65 -10.63
C ASN A 61 0.64 12.65 -9.51
N ILE A 62 -0.43 11.86 -9.64
CA ILE A 62 -0.90 10.93 -8.59
C ILE A 62 0.17 9.95 -8.07
N THR A 63 1.21 9.66 -8.84
CA THR A 63 2.34 8.80 -8.44
C THR A 63 3.50 9.56 -7.80
N SER A 64 3.51 10.89 -7.86
CA SER A 64 4.59 11.71 -7.28
C SER A 64 4.44 11.87 -5.77
N LEU A 65 5.53 11.68 -5.02
CA LEU A 65 5.54 11.91 -3.58
C LEU A 65 5.43 13.38 -3.19
N THR A 66 5.86 14.30 -4.06
CA THR A 66 6.03 15.72 -3.73
C THR A 66 5.17 16.66 -4.58
N ARG A 67 4.73 16.25 -5.77
CA ARG A 67 4.01 17.13 -6.72
C ARG A 67 2.50 16.92 -6.76
N TYR A 68 1.98 15.96 -6.01
CA TYR A 68 0.55 15.67 -5.97
C TYR A 68 -0.16 16.54 -4.93
N ASP A 69 -1.15 17.33 -5.37
CA ASP A 69 -1.99 18.13 -4.48
C ASP A 69 -3.12 17.25 -3.88
N ALA A 70 -2.77 16.52 -2.81
CA ALA A 70 -3.71 15.64 -2.12
C ALA A 70 -4.95 16.38 -1.59
N ALA A 71 -4.81 17.63 -1.16
CA ALA A 71 -5.92 18.39 -0.58
C ALA A 71 -6.99 18.71 -1.63
N THR A 72 -6.57 19.04 -2.86
CA THR A 72 -7.49 19.27 -3.99
C THR A 72 -8.02 17.96 -4.58
N CYS A 73 -7.17 16.96 -4.75
CA CYS A 73 -7.45 15.82 -5.62
C CYS A 73 -8.10 14.63 -4.90
N ASP A 74 -7.73 14.35 -3.66
CA ASP A 74 -8.26 13.20 -2.92
C ASP A 74 -9.78 13.28 -2.68
N PRO A 75 -10.39 14.45 -2.39
CA PRO A 75 -11.84 14.56 -2.30
C PRO A 75 -12.58 14.21 -3.60
N ILE A 76 -11.98 14.52 -4.76
CA ILE A 76 -12.56 14.23 -6.08
C ILE A 76 -12.63 12.71 -6.30
N LEU A 77 -11.55 11.98 -5.97
CA LEU A 77 -11.48 10.53 -6.11
C LEU A 77 -12.18 9.74 -5.00
N PHE A 78 -12.79 10.39 -4.01
CA PHE A 78 -13.29 9.70 -2.83
C PHE A 78 -14.32 8.62 -3.15
N LYS A 79 -15.31 8.91 -4.01
CA LYS A 79 -16.35 7.93 -4.37
C LYS A 79 -15.79 6.75 -5.13
N TYR A 80 -14.96 7.02 -6.16
CA TYR A 80 -14.22 6.01 -6.89
C TYR A 80 -13.41 5.10 -5.94
N SER A 81 -12.58 5.71 -5.08
CA SER A 81 -11.71 4.98 -4.15
C SER A 81 -12.50 4.17 -3.13
N LYS A 82 -13.63 4.70 -2.66
CA LYS A 82 -14.55 3.98 -1.78
C LYS A 82 -15.11 2.74 -2.47
N CYS A 83 -15.62 2.89 -3.70
CA CYS A 83 -16.10 1.76 -4.50
C CYS A 83 -15.00 0.72 -4.71
N SER A 84 -13.79 1.15 -5.09
CA SER A 84 -12.63 0.27 -5.27
C SER A 84 -12.35 -0.59 -4.04
N LEU A 85 -12.36 0.01 -2.84
CA LEU A 85 -12.18 -0.73 -1.60
C LEU A 85 -13.36 -1.65 -1.28
N GLN A 86 -14.59 -1.31 -1.66
CA GLN A 86 -15.76 -2.18 -1.48
C GLN A 86 -15.66 -3.43 -2.36
N VAL A 87 -15.42 -3.27 -3.67
CA VAL A 87 -15.37 -4.40 -4.61
C VAL A 87 -14.19 -5.33 -4.35
N THR A 88 -13.11 -4.81 -3.75
CA THR A 88 -11.94 -5.60 -3.34
C THR A 88 -12.05 -6.16 -1.92
N LYS A 89 -13.17 -5.94 -1.22
CA LYS A 89 -13.40 -6.39 0.17
C LYS A 89 -12.39 -5.83 1.17
N LEU A 90 -11.91 -4.61 0.90
CA LEU A 90 -10.97 -3.85 1.72
C LEU A 90 -11.63 -2.68 2.47
N LEU A 91 -12.96 -2.56 2.42
CA LEU A 91 -13.72 -1.57 3.17
C LEU A 91 -14.57 -2.23 4.25
N LYS A 92 -14.48 -1.71 5.48
CA LYS A 92 -15.34 -2.10 6.60
C LYS A 92 -16.74 -1.48 6.47
N PRO A 93 -17.75 -2.03 7.18
CA PRO A 93 -19.11 -1.46 7.19
C PRO A 93 -19.18 0.01 7.63
N ASN A 94 -18.25 0.47 8.48
CA ASN A 94 -18.14 1.86 8.91
C ASN A 94 -17.42 2.78 7.90
N ASN A 95 -17.24 2.34 6.65
CA ASN A 95 -16.56 3.07 5.57
C ASN A 95 -15.09 3.42 5.86
N THR A 96 -14.40 2.60 6.66
CA THR A 96 -12.95 2.72 6.88
C THR A 96 -12.20 1.56 6.23
N MET A 97 -10.94 1.79 5.85
CA MET A 97 -10.09 0.74 5.29
C MET A 97 -9.95 -0.44 6.26
N ASP A 98 -10.17 -1.65 5.76
CA ASP A 98 -9.87 -2.88 6.47
C ASP A 98 -8.38 -3.22 6.36
N HIS A 99 -7.62 -2.79 7.36
CA HIS A 99 -6.19 -3.06 7.43
C HIS A 99 -5.87 -4.57 7.47
N LYS A 100 -6.71 -5.38 8.14
CA LYS A 100 -6.44 -6.81 8.27
C LYS A 100 -6.65 -7.46 6.91
N ALA A 101 -7.76 -7.14 6.24
CA ALA A 101 -8.01 -7.60 4.88
C ALA A 101 -6.92 -7.13 3.91
N PHE A 102 -6.44 -5.88 4.02
CA PHE A 102 -5.32 -5.40 3.20
C PHE A 102 -4.05 -6.23 3.40
N GLN A 103 -3.70 -6.56 4.65
CA GLN A 103 -2.55 -7.42 4.93
C GLN A 103 -2.73 -8.83 4.38
N THR A 104 -3.90 -9.44 4.58
CA THR A 104 -4.11 -10.86 4.26
C THR A 104 -4.48 -11.11 2.80
N ILE A 105 -5.33 -10.26 2.21
CA ILE A 105 -5.85 -10.40 0.84
C ILE A 105 -4.89 -9.74 -0.13
N THR A 106 -4.57 -8.46 0.09
CA THR A 106 -3.79 -7.67 -0.86
C THR A 106 -2.30 -7.98 -0.77
N LEU A 107 -1.74 -8.03 0.43
CA LEU A 107 -0.30 -8.25 0.65
C LEU A 107 0.05 -9.72 0.91
N LYS A 108 -0.94 -10.62 1.00
CA LYS A 108 -0.73 -12.05 1.29
C LYS A 108 0.20 -12.30 2.50
N ASN A 109 0.16 -11.41 3.48
CA ASN A 109 1.03 -11.33 4.66
C ASN A 109 2.54 -11.22 4.37
N LYS A 110 2.96 -10.96 3.13
CA LYS A 110 4.37 -10.88 2.71
C LYS A 110 5.12 -9.66 3.27
N CYS A 111 4.38 -8.68 3.81
CA CYS A 111 4.92 -7.48 4.45
C CYS A 111 4.97 -7.56 5.98
N SER A 112 4.51 -8.65 6.60
CA SER A 112 4.33 -8.75 8.06
C SER A 112 5.62 -8.64 8.87
N THR A 113 6.75 -9.05 8.30
CA THR A 113 8.08 -8.99 8.94
C THR A 113 8.97 -7.89 8.36
N ASP A 114 8.47 -7.10 7.40
CA ASP A 114 9.25 -6.05 6.75
C ASP A 114 9.31 -4.81 7.65
N ALA A 115 10.52 -4.49 8.13
CA ALA A 115 10.74 -3.39 9.05
C ALA A 115 10.46 -2.00 8.42
N ASN A 116 10.72 -1.84 7.12
CA ASN A 116 10.47 -0.59 6.41
C ASN A 116 8.97 -0.37 6.23
N PHE A 117 8.24 -1.43 5.89
CA PHE A 117 6.79 -1.43 5.83
C PHE A 117 6.19 -1.07 7.19
N ALA A 118 6.61 -1.76 8.25
CA ALA A 118 6.10 -1.53 9.61
C ALA A 118 6.31 -0.08 10.06
N LYS A 119 7.47 0.50 9.74
CA LYS A 119 7.80 1.91 10.03
C LYS A 119 6.96 2.89 9.21
N ALA A 120 6.74 2.63 7.92
CA ALA A 120 6.06 3.55 7.01
C ALA A 120 4.53 3.49 7.11
N TYR A 121 3.96 2.31 7.36
CA TYR A 121 2.53 2.05 7.24
C TYR A 121 1.64 2.99 8.05
N PRO A 122 1.91 3.28 9.36
CA PRO A 122 1.07 4.18 10.13
C PRO A 122 0.98 5.58 9.53
N LYS A 123 2.12 6.14 9.07
CA LYS A 123 2.18 7.46 8.43
C LYS A 123 1.43 7.45 7.10
N CYS A 124 1.76 6.50 6.21
CA CYS A 124 1.15 6.39 4.90
C CYS A 124 -0.37 6.25 5.00
N LYS A 125 -0.85 5.32 5.84
CA LYS A 125 -2.28 5.12 6.09
C LYS A 125 -2.96 6.40 6.55
N ARG A 126 -2.41 7.09 7.56
CA ARG A 126 -3.00 8.33 8.09
C ARG A 126 -3.13 9.40 7.01
N THR A 127 -2.13 9.56 6.16
CA THR A 127 -2.11 10.62 5.15
C THR A 127 -3.01 10.33 3.95
N THR A 128 -3.27 9.06 3.61
CA THR A 128 -3.96 8.71 2.36
C THR A 128 -5.37 8.17 2.58
N MET A 129 -5.65 7.57 3.74
CA MET A 129 -6.95 6.94 4.01
C MET A 129 -8.04 7.89 4.48
N LYS A 130 -7.75 9.19 4.67
CA LYS A 130 -8.79 10.20 4.95
C LYS A 130 -9.87 10.21 3.87
N TYR A 131 -9.46 10.06 2.61
CA TYR A 131 -10.35 9.91 1.44
C TYR A 131 -10.15 8.56 0.76
N LEU A 132 -9.70 7.55 1.51
CA LEU A 132 -9.57 6.18 1.04
C LEU A 132 -8.69 6.01 -0.21
N ASN A 133 -7.76 6.94 -0.50
CA ASN A 133 -6.95 6.91 -1.71
C ASN A 133 -5.89 5.80 -1.65
N VAL A 134 -6.28 4.60 -2.07
CA VAL A 134 -5.47 3.38 -2.01
C VAL A 134 -4.28 3.43 -2.97
N ILE A 135 -4.40 4.13 -4.09
CA ILE A 135 -3.29 4.37 -5.03
C ILE A 135 -2.17 5.12 -4.30
N ARG A 136 -2.52 6.20 -3.59
CA ARG A 136 -1.56 6.98 -2.80
C ARG A 136 -0.97 6.19 -1.64
N LEU A 137 -1.74 5.27 -1.02
CA LEU A 137 -1.19 4.35 -0.02
C LEU A 137 -0.06 3.51 -0.60
N PHE A 138 -0.24 2.89 -1.76
CA PHE A 138 0.82 2.12 -2.42
C PHE A 138 2.03 2.98 -2.79
N VAL A 139 1.82 4.17 -3.35
CA VAL A 139 2.91 5.09 -3.69
C VAL A 139 3.76 5.41 -2.45
N CYS A 140 3.11 5.72 -1.32
CA CYS A 140 3.80 6.00 -0.07
C CYS A 140 4.59 4.79 0.46
N LEU A 141 4.00 3.59 0.42
CA LEU A 141 4.64 2.37 0.92
C LEU A 141 5.79 1.90 0.01
N LYS A 142 5.60 1.96 -1.32
CA LYS A 142 6.65 1.68 -2.32
C LYS A 142 7.79 2.72 -2.24
N ALA A 143 7.59 3.90 -1.68
CA ALA A 143 8.72 4.80 -1.45
C ALA A 143 9.61 4.33 -0.28
N ALA A 144 9.07 3.55 0.66
CA ALA A 144 9.75 3.15 1.88
C ALA A 144 10.32 1.72 1.82
N VAL A 145 9.69 0.83 1.07
CA VAL A 145 10.09 -0.59 0.98
C VAL A 145 10.90 -0.83 -0.29
N PRO A 146 12.17 -1.28 -0.17
CA PRO A 146 13.04 -1.57 -1.31
C PRO A 146 12.55 -2.74 -2.17
#